data_AF-A0A957TXT8-F1
#
_entry.id   AF-A0A957TXT8-F1
#
_cell.length_a   1.000
_cell.length_b   1.000
_cell.length_c   1.000
_cell.angle_alpha   90.00
_cell.angle_beta   90.00
_cell.angle_gamma   90.00
#
_symmetry.space_group_name_H-M   'P 1'
#
loop_
_entity.id
_entity.type
_entity.pdbx_description
1 polymer ?
#
loop_
_entity_poly.entity_id
_entity_poly.type
_entity_poly.pdbx_seq_one_letter_code
_entity_poly.pdbx_strand_id
1 'polypeptide(L)'
;HELLYVELGGYGIRAMASVRDGFLIVAGPVGDGPGGYPVYYWDGHDVIPGRERDAPIGQVIKLADLPAPAEGKAEGISVLQETGTHYECIVVYDGVTKGSAQRLPIPKL
;
A
#
# COMPACT_ATOMS: atom_id res chain seq x y z
N HIS A 1 13.89 -11.88 -13.72
CA HIS A 1 12.82 -11.06 -13.13
C HIS A 1 11.54 -11.90 -13.17
N GLU A 2 10.72 -11.83 -12.14
CA GLU A 2 9.43 -12.54 -12.06
C GLU A 2 8.31 -11.49 -12.03
N LEU A 3 7.21 -11.78 -12.74
CA LEU A 3 5.99 -10.98 -12.69
C LEU A 3 5.07 -11.59 -11.63
N LEU A 4 4.63 -10.77 -10.68
CA LEU A 4 3.69 -11.15 -9.63
C LEU A 4 2.45 -10.28 -9.74
N TYR A 5 1.28 -10.84 -9.48
CA TYR A 5 0.02 -10.10 -9.46
C TYR A 5 -0.42 -9.86 -8.02
N VAL A 6 -1.06 -8.71 -7.81
CA VAL A 6 -1.67 -8.29 -6.54
C VAL A 6 -3.05 -7.70 -6.82
N GLU A 7 -4.04 -8.05 -5.99
CA GLU A 7 -5.43 -7.61 -6.12
C GLU A 7 -5.68 -6.44 -5.15
N LEU A 8 -5.92 -5.25 -5.70
CA LEU A 8 -6.09 -4.01 -4.92
C LEU A 8 -7.50 -3.41 -5.06
N GLY A 9 -8.51 -4.23 -5.37
CA GLY A 9 -9.90 -3.77 -5.47
C GLY A 9 -10.15 -2.74 -6.59
N GLY A 10 -9.43 -2.85 -7.70
CA GLY A 10 -9.52 -1.92 -8.84
C GLY A 10 -8.62 -0.67 -8.74
N TYR A 11 -7.84 -0.54 -7.66
CA TYR A 11 -6.83 0.51 -7.52
C TYR A 11 -5.49 0.14 -8.18
N GLY A 12 -4.72 1.17 -8.54
CA GLY A 12 -3.32 1.03 -8.97
C GLY A 12 -2.35 1.24 -7.80
N ILE A 13 -1.14 0.68 -7.93
CA ILE A 13 -0.04 0.93 -6.98
C ILE A 13 0.46 2.37 -7.15
N ARG A 14 0.55 3.11 -6.05
CA ARG A 14 1.11 4.47 -5.98
C ARG A 14 2.49 4.48 -5.33
N ALA A 15 2.63 3.75 -4.24
CA ALA A 15 3.92 3.58 -3.56
C ALA A 15 3.99 2.23 -2.85
N MET A 16 5.21 1.77 -2.57
CA MET A 16 5.45 0.58 -1.76
C MET A 16 6.60 0.81 -0.79
N ALA A 17 6.53 0.15 0.36
CA ALA A 17 7.63 0.04 1.31
C ALA A 17 7.77 -1.41 1.78
N SER A 18 9.00 -1.87 1.96
CA SER A 18 9.25 -3.19 2.56
C SER A 18 8.99 -3.14 4.06
N VAL A 19 8.48 -4.26 4.57
CA VAL A 19 8.38 -4.58 6.00
C VAL A 19 8.98 -5.97 6.23
N ARG A 20 9.10 -6.39 7.48
CA ARG A 20 9.83 -7.60 7.86
C ARG A 20 9.35 -8.87 7.17
N ASP A 21 8.05 -8.99 6.94
CA ASP A 21 7.37 -10.16 6.40
C ASP A 21 6.67 -9.92 5.06
N GLY A 22 6.88 -8.75 4.44
CA GLY A 22 6.23 -8.43 3.17
C GLY A 22 6.38 -6.95 2.78
N PHE A 23 5.29 -6.37 2.30
CA PHE A 23 5.23 -5.02 1.78
C PHE A 23 3.99 -4.28 2.25
N LEU A 24 4.13 -2.98 2.50
CA LEU A 24 3.01 -2.04 2.50
C LEU A 24 2.86 -1.45 1.11
N ILE A 25 1.63 -1.42 0.61
CA ILE A 25 1.27 -0.85 -0.68
C ILE A 25 0.28 0.28 -0.43
N VAL A 26 0.62 1.50 -0.85
CA VAL A 26 -0.37 2.56 -1.03
C VAL A 26 -1.00 2.37 -2.39
N ALA A 27 -2.31 2.12 -2.40
CA ALA A 27 -3.08 2.07 -3.64
C ALA A 27 -3.90 3.35 -3.79
N GLY A 28 -4.30 3.66 -5.02
CA GLY A 28 -5.14 4.82 -5.31
C GLY A 28 -5.86 4.68 -6.66
N PRO A 29 -6.77 5.62 -6.99
CA PRO A 29 -7.53 5.60 -8.25
C PRO A 29 -6.60 5.46 -9.46
N VAL A 30 -7.06 4.92 -10.58
CA VAL A 30 -6.27 4.95 -11.83
C VAL A 30 -6.45 6.32 -12.49
N GLY A 31 -5.35 6.96 -12.90
CA GLY A 31 -5.37 8.32 -13.46
C GLY A 31 -5.83 9.38 -12.44
N ASP A 32 -6.72 10.28 -12.87
CA ASP A 32 -7.35 11.33 -12.06
C ASP A 32 -8.76 10.94 -11.58
N GLY A 33 -9.06 9.65 -11.54
CA GLY A 33 -10.35 9.15 -11.07
C GLY A 33 -10.62 9.48 -9.60
N PRO A 34 -11.89 9.54 -9.18
CA PRO A 34 -12.25 9.75 -7.78
C PRO A 34 -11.90 8.52 -6.92
N GLY A 35 -11.52 8.74 -5.66
CA GLY A 35 -11.36 7.67 -4.67
C GLY A 35 -10.36 8.01 -3.57
N GLY A 36 -10.30 7.15 -2.55
CA GLY A 36 -9.35 7.25 -1.44
C GLY A 36 -8.01 6.57 -1.71
N TYR A 37 -7.16 6.57 -0.69
CA TYR A 37 -5.82 5.98 -0.74
C TYR A 37 -5.67 4.87 0.31
N PRO A 38 -6.19 3.66 0.05
CA PRO A 38 -6.04 2.53 0.96
C PRO A 38 -4.59 2.05 1.05
N VAL A 39 -4.20 1.58 2.24
CA VAL A 39 -2.94 0.85 2.47
C VAL A 39 -3.25 -0.64 2.60
N TYR A 40 -2.51 -1.45 1.85
CA TYR A 40 -2.56 -2.90 1.92
C TYR A 40 -1.25 -3.46 2.48
N TYR A 41 -1.34 -4.55 3.24
CA TYR A 41 -0.24 -5.47 3.42
C TYR A 41 -0.26 -6.49 2.28
N TRP A 42 0.92 -6.82 1.75
CA TRP A 42 1.12 -7.89 0.79
C TRP A 42 2.32 -8.74 1.23
N ASP A 43 2.14 -10.05 1.29
CA ASP A 43 3.17 -11.00 1.73
C ASP A 43 4.30 -11.24 0.70
N GLY A 44 4.21 -10.60 -0.48
CA GLY A 44 5.21 -10.71 -1.54
C GLY A 44 5.02 -11.91 -2.49
N HIS A 45 3.94 -12.68 -2.37
CA HIS A 45 3.65 -13.80 -3.26
C HIS A 45 2.55 -13.47 -4.28
N ASP A 46 2.56 -14.16 -5.43
CA ASP A 46 1.53 -13.98 -6.45
C ASP A 46 0.14 -14.31 -5.89
N VAL A 47 -0.81 -13.38 -5.98
CA VAL A 47 -2.17 -13.59 -5.48
C VAL A 47 -3.09 -14.21 -6.54
N ILE A 48 -2.63 -14.37 -7.78
CA ILE A 48 -3.39 -15.06 -8.84
C ILE A 48 -2.88 -16.49 -8.97
N PRO A 49 -3.73 -17.52 -8.82
CA PRO A 49 -3.33 -18.90 -9.07
C PRO A 49 -3.01 -19.10 -10.55
N GLY A 50 -1.73 -19.39 -10.85
CA GLY A 50 -1.31 -19.81 -12.17
C GLY A 50 -1.80 -21.23 -12.49
N ARG A 51 -2.10 -21.52 -13.76
CA ARG A 51 -2.56 -22.86 -14.22
C ARG A 51 -1.59 -24.02 -13.90
N GLU A 52 -0.33 -23.72 -13.59
CA GLU A 52 0.74 -24.71 -13.37
C GLU A 52 1.45 -24.55 -12.02
N ARG A 53 0.90 -23.78 -11.07
CA ARG A 53 1.54 -23.57 -9.77
C ARG A 53 0.78 -24.25 -8.65
N ASP A 54 1.40 -25.26 -8.04
CA ASP A 54 1.06 -25.77 -6.70
C ASP A 54 1.54 -24.81 -5.58
N ALA A 55 1.90 -23.57 -5.91
CA ALA A 55 2.40 -22.60 -4.95
C ALA A 55 1.24 -22.04 -4.10
N PRO A 56 1.48 -21.72 -2.81
CA PRO A 56 0.52 -21.00 -2.00
C PRO A 56 0.11 -19.68 -2.68
N ILE A 57 -1.19 -19.40 -2.69
CA ILE A 57 -1.72 -18.10 -3.15
C ILE A 57 -1.32 -17.05 -2.13
N GLY A 58 -0.66 -15.98 -2.60
CA GLY A 58 -0.22 -14.88 -1.77
C GLY A 58 -1.37 -14.15 -1.09
N GLN A 59 -1.07 -13.54 0.05
CA GLN A 59 -2.03 -12.79 0.84
C GLN A 59 -1.88 -11.28 0.61
N VAL A 60 -2.99 -10.63 0.27
CA VAL A 60 -3.13 -9.18 0.27
C VAL A 60 -4.28 -8.77 1.18
N ILE A 61 -4.05 -7.82 2.07
CA ILE A 61 -5.05 -7.42 3.07
C ILE A 61 -5.07 -5.91 3.22
N LYS A 62 -6.26 -5.31 3.11
CA LYS A 62 -6.44 -3.89 3.37
C LYS A 62 -6.29 -3.62 4.87
N LEU A 63 -5.38 -2.72 5.25
CA LEU A 63 -5.10 -2.35 6.63
C LEU A 63 -5.81 -1.06 7.05
N ALA A 64 -5.82 -0.04 6.18
CA ALA A 64 -6.36 1.27 6.48
C ALA A 64 -6.73 2.06 5.22
N ASP A 65 -7.46 3.15 5.41
CA ASP A 65 -7.59 4.24 4.43
C ASP A 65 -6.78 5.44 4.93
N LEU A 66 -5.88 5.97 4.10
CA LEU A 66 -5.11 7.16 4.47
C LEU A 66 -6.00 8.40 4.45
N PRO A 67 -5.88 9.29 5.45
CA PRO A 67 -6.48 10.61 5.35
C PRO A 67 -5.78 11.36 4.21
N ALA A 68 -6.55 11.87 3.25
CA ALA A 68 -6.00 12.68 2.16
C ALA A 68 -6.53 14.11 2.26
N PRO A 69 -5.67 15.14 2.22
CA PRO A 69 -6.12 16.50 1.98
C PRO A 69 -6.94 16.58 0.69
N ALA A 70 -7.87 17.55 0.57
CA ALA A 70 -8.79 17.64 -0.56
C ALA A 70 -8.10 17.60 -1.95
N GLU A 71 -6.87 18.10 -2.06
CA GLU A 71 -6.07 18.10 -3.29
C GLU A 71 -4.85 17.15 -3.22
N GLY A 72 -4.68 16.43 -2.12
CA GLY A 72 -3.50 15.60 -1.86
C GLY A 72 -3.65 14.18 -2.38
N LYS A 73 -2.71 13.74 -3.21
CA LYS A 73 -2.63 12.35 -3.68
C LYS A 73 -1.54 11.60 -2.93
N ALA A 74 -1.86 10.54 -2.20
CA ALA A 74 -0.83 9.78 -1.49
C ALA A 74 0.05 9.03 -2.51
N GLU A 75 1.31 9.46 -2.65
CA GLU A 75 2.25 9.00 -3.68
C GLU A 75 3.59 8.52 -3.09
N GLY A 76 3.74 8.56 -1.76
CA GLY A 76 4.93 8.03 -1.10
C GLY A 76 4.63 7.52 0.30
N ILE A 77 5.28 6.41 0.66
CA ILE A 77 5.26 5.82 1.99
C ILE A 77 6.67 5.36 2.36
N SER A 78 7.04 5.53 3.63
CA SER A 78 8.25 4.96 4.22
C SER A 78 7.94 4.47 5.62
N VAL A 79 8.47 3.29 5.99
CA VAL A 79 8.32 2.72 7.32
C VAL A 79 9.45 3.22 8.20
N LEU A 80 9.10 3.93 9.27
CA LEU A 80 10.04 4.40 10.28
C LEU A 80 10.35 3.33 11.31
N GLN A 81 9.31 2.61 11.74
CA GLN A 81 9.41 1.59 12.77
C GLN A 81 8.30 0.55 12.58
N GLU A 82 8.63 -0.70 12.89
CA GLU A 82 7.67 -1.77 13.04
C GLU A 82 7.48 -2.11 14.51
N THR A 83 6.24 -2.07 14.98
CA THR A 83 5.88 -2.53 16.32
C THR A 83 5.14 -3.87 16.23
N GLY A 84 4.71 -4.40 17.38
CA GLY A 84 3.85 -5.58 17.42
C GLY A 84 2.41 -5.31 16.97
N THR A 85 1.95 -4.06 16.95
CA THR A 85 0.53 -3.71 16.68
C THR A 85 0.33 -2.82 15.47
N HIS A 86 1.37 -2.14 14.99
CA HIS A 86 1.29 -1.22 13.86
C HIS A 86 2.65 -0.95 13.22
N TYR A 87 2.62 -0.43 12.00
CA TYR A 87 3.72 0.22 11.32
C TYR A 87 3.64 1.72 11.60
N GLU A 88 4.75 2.31 12.03
CA GLU A 88 4.87 3.76 12.04
C GLU A 88 5.40 4.22 10.68
N CYS A 89 4.60 4.97 9.94
CA CYS A 89 4.93 5.37 8.58
C CYS A 89 5.04 6.89 8.45
N ILE A 90 5.85 7.36 7.51
CA ILE A 90 5.70 8.69 6.90
C ILE A 90 5.02 8.51 5.55
N VAL A 91 3.95 9.27 5.32
CA VAL A 91 3.25 9.37 4.04
C VAL A 91 3.44 10.77 3.49
N VAL A 92 3.70 10.87 2.19
CA VAL A 92 3.77 12.14 1.47
C VAL A 92 2.71 12.19 0.37
N TYR A 93 2.24 13.40 0.11
CA TYR A 93 1.12 13.65 -0.79
C TYR A 93 1.58 14.57 -1.93
N ASP A 94 1.35 14.17 -3.18
CA ASP A 94 1.48 15.07 -4.33
C ASP A 94 0.28 16.04 -4.40
N GLY A 95 0.45 17.17 -5.07
CA GLY A 95 -0.60 18.19 -5.25
C GLY A 95 -0.81 19.14 -4.07
N VAL A 96 -0.05 18.99 -2.98
CA VAL A 96 -0.15 19.87 -1.79
C VAL A 96 1.17 20.53 -1.45
N THR A 97 1.09 21.68 -0.76
CA THR A 97 2.27 22.47 -0.37
C THR A 97 3.24 21.63 0.46
N LYS A 98 4.51 21.58 0.00
CA LYS A 98 5.62 20.84 0.65
C LYS A 98 5.33 19.34 0.87
N GLY A 99 4.46 18.76 0.06
CA GLY A 99 4.11 17.34 0.15
C GLY A 99 3.31 16.92 1.38
N SER A 100 3.00 17.87 2.29
CA SER A 100 2.27 17.66 3.55
C SER A 100 2.63 16.34 4.24
N ALA A 101 3.91 16.07 4.48
CA ALA A 101 4.37 14.81 5.04
C ALA A 101 3.70 14.54 6.41
N GLN A 102 3.06 13.38 6.57
CA GLN A 102 2.37 13.00 7.80
C GLN A 102 2.97 11.72 8.37
N ARG A 103 3.21 11.73 9.68
CA ARG A 103 3.52 10.50 10.42
C ARG A 103 2.21 9.86 10.87
N LEU A 104 1.97 8.63 10.44
CA LEU A 104 0.72 7.91 10.66
C LEU A 104 0.98 6.49 11.15
N PRO A 105 0.23 5.99 12.15
CA PRO A 105 0.22 4.57 12.47
C PRO A 105 -0.67 3.81 11.48
N ILE A 106 -0.14 2.77 10.85
CA ILE A 106 -0.90 1.82 10.03
C ILE A 106 -1.04 0.52 10.82
N PRO A 107 -2.26 0.06 11.18
CA PRO A 107 -2.44 -1.10 12.02
C PRO A 107 -1.88 -2.38 11.38
N LYS A 108 -1.33 -3.27 12.21
CA LYS A 108 -1.09 -4.67 11.85
C LYS A 108 -2.36 -5.46 12.14
N LEU A 109 -2.57 -6.55 11.39
CA LEU A 109 -3.58 -7.55 11.71
C LEU A 109 -3.09 -8.54 12.76
#